data_AF-A0A8H4XN25-F1
#
_entry.id   AF-A0A8H4XN25-F1
#
_cell.length_a   1.000
_cell.length_b   1.000
_cell.length_c   1.000
_cell.angle_alpha   90.00
_cell.angle_beta   90.00
_cell.angle_gamma   90.00
#
_symmetry.space_group_name_H-M   'P 1'
#
loop_
_entity.id
_entity.type
_entity.pdbx_description
1 polymer ?
#
loop_
_entity_poly.entity_id
_entity_poly.type
_entity_poly.pdbx_seq_one_letter_code
_entity_poly.pdbx_strand_id
1 'polypeptide(L)'
;MSATDETPSQTAKSAEDRKAASALENLDADSPSTAQNVDAEAANKAMKTLGGAKSANAAAASNKNVKVDPADVALLVDELELPKAKVTDLLKSNEGDAVKAMRAFVAA
;
A
#
# COMPACT_ATOMS: atom_id res chain seq x y z
N MET A 1 -39.08 -8.56 34.33
CA MET A 1 -37.75 -7.99 34.62
C MET A 1 -36.82 -9.17 34.89
N SER A 2 -36.27 -9.80 33.84
CA SER A 2 -34.87 -9.64 33.38
C SER A 2 -34.00 -10.74 34.00
N ALA A 3 -33.12 -11.47 33.31
CA ALA A 3 -32.66 -11.47 31.92
C ALA A 3 -32.11 -12.88 31.59
N THR A 4 -32.13 -13.19 30.30
CA THR A 4 -31.40 -14.29 29.65
C THR A 4 -29.88 -14.01 29.67
N ASP A 5 -29.07 -15.04 29.88
CA ASP A 5 -27.61 -15.09 29.61
C ASP A 5 -27.25 -16.59 29.60
N GLU A 6 -27.29 -17.33 28.47
CA GLU A 6 -26.30 -17.36 27.38
C GLU A 6 -24.86 -17.37 27.91
N THR A 7 -24.20 -18.51 28.15
CA THR A 7 -23.67 -19.40 27.11
C THR A 7 -22.95 -20.60 27.75
N PRO A 8 -23.12 -21.84 27.24
CA PRO A 8 -22.18 -22.93 27.49
C PRO A 8 -21.04 -22.91 26.45
N SER A 9 -19.93 -23.58 26.79
CA SER A 9 -18.91 -24.11 25.85
C SER A 9 -17.79 -23.18 25.36
N GLN A 10 -16.70 -23.17 26.13
CA GLN A 10 -15.32 -23.10 25.61
C GLN A 10 -14.89 -24.45 24.96
N THR A 11 -15.73 -25.03 24.10
CA THR A 11 -15.43 -26.16 23.21
C THR A 11 -16.19 -25.86 21.92
N ALA A 12 -15.62 -25.72 20.73
CA ALA A 12 -14.39 -26.22 20.18
C ALA A 12 -13.94 -25.29 19.04
N LYS A 13 -12.68 -24.86 19.05
CA LYS A 13 -11.98 -24.42 17.83
C LYS A 13 -11.57 -25.71 17.11
N SER A 14 -12.55 -26.33 16.47
CA SER A 14 -12.51 -27.73 16.04
C SER A 14 -11.41 -27.93 15.01
N ALA A 15 -10.72 -29.08 15.07
CA ALA A 15 -9.84 -29.52 13.99
C ALA A 15 -10.57 -29.52 12.62
N GLU A 16 -11.89 -29.69 12.64
CA GLU A 16 -12.77 -29.59 11.48
C GLU A 16 -12.80 -28.19 10.86
N ASP A 17 -12.79 -27.11 11.65
CA ASP A 17 -12.79 -25.74 11.10
C ASP A 17 -11.48 -25.41 10.38
N ARG A 18 -10.35 -25.97 10.86
CA ARG A 18 -9.07 -25.84 10.15
C ARG A 18 -9.09 -26.60 8.83
N LYS A 19 -9.71 -27.78 8.81
CA LYS A 19 -9.84 -28.59 7.59
C LYS A 19 -10.79 -27.95 6.57
N ALA A 20 -11.90 -27.38 7.04
CA ALA A 20 -12.82 -26.60 6.21
C ALA A 20 -12.16 -25.32 5.67
N ALA A 21 -11.35 -24.62 6.48
CA ALA A 21 -10.55 -23.49 6.02
C ALA A 21 -9.52 -23.93 4.95
N SER A 22 -8.80 -25.03 5.17
CA SER A 22 -7.88 -25.58 4.15
C SER A 22 -8.60 -26.08 2.90
N ALA A 23 -9.83 -26.58 3.02
CA ALA A 23 -10.64 -26.97 1.86
C ALA A 23 -11.14 -25.75 1.08
N LEU A 24 -11.53 -24.66 1.76
CA LEU A 24 -11.88 -23.38 1.13
C LEU A 24 -10.67 -22.74 0.43
N GLU A 25 -9.49 -22.74 1.05
CA GLU A 25 -8.24 -22.22 0.47
C GLU A 25 -7.82 -23.03 -0.78
N ASN A 26 -7.93 -24.36 -0.73
CA ASN A 26 -7.62 -25.20 -1.90
C ASN A 26 -8.70 -25.13 -2.99
N LEU A 27 -9.96 -24.81 -2.65
CA LEU A 27 -11.03 -24.63 -3.63
C LEU A 27 -10.94 -23.28 -4.37
N ASP A 28 -10.31 -22.25 -3.78
CA ASP A 28 -10.01 -20.99 -4.48
C ASP A 28 -8.81 -21.14 -5.44
N ALA A 29 -7.83 -21.97 -5.05
CA ALA A 29 -6.68 -22.32 -5.89
C ALA A 29 -7.04 -23.27 -7.05
N ASP A 30 -8.01 -24.18 -6.83
CA ASP A 30 -8.51 -25.16 -7.80
C ASP A 30 -9.95 -24.83 -8.21
N SER A 31 -10.30 -23.55 -8.28
CA SER A 31 -11.42 -23.16 -9.14
C SER A 31 -10.98 -23.59 -10.55
N PRO A 32 -11.61 -24.60 -11.19
CA PRO A 32 -11.48 -24.69 -12.62
C PRO A 32 -12.02 -23.34 -13.05
N SER A 33 -11.08 -22.50 -13.49
CA SER A 33 -11.39 -21.38 -14.33
C SER A 33 -12.24 -22.03 -15.40
N THR A 34 -13.58 -21.97 -15.23
CA THR A 34 -14.48 -21.85 -16.35
C THR A 34 -13.67 -20.94 -17.22
N ALA A 35 -13.31 -21.39 -18.42
CA ALA A 35 -12.66 -20.54 -19.38
C ALA A 35 -13.68 -19.44 -19.68
N GLN A 36 -13.87 -18.53 -18.71
CA GLN A 36 -14.20 -17.15 -18.84
C GLN A 36 -13.30 -16.81 -19.98
N ASN A 37 -13.94 -16.59 -21.12
CA ASN A 37 -13.29 -16.14 -22.32
C ASN A 37 -12.63 -14.81 -21.94
N VAL A 38 -11.46 -14.92 -21.29
CA VAL A 38 -10.65 -13.82 -20.82
C VAL A 38 -10.00 -13.36 -22.09
N ASP A 39 -10.70 -12.43 -22.73
CA ASP A 39 -10.20 -11.76 -23.90
C ASP A 39 -8.82 -11.22 -23.53
N ALA A 40 -7.78 -11.88 -24.07
CA ALA A 40 -6.40 -11.63 -23.67
C ALA A 40 -6.02 -10.17 -23.96
N GLU A 41 -6.70 -9.52 -24.90
CA GLU A 41 -6.56 -8.09 -25.16
C GLU A 41 -7.23 -7.26 -24.08
N ALA A 42 -8.44 -7.60 -23.62
CA ALA A 42 -9.08 -6.95 -22.48
C ALA A 42 -8.24 -7.10 -21.21
N ALA A 43 -7.66 -8.28 -20.96
CA ALA A 43 -6.76 -8.53 -19.85
C ALA A 43 -5.45 -7.74 -19.99
N ASN A 44 -4.83 -7.73 -21.18
CA ASN A 44 -3.61 -6.96 -21.44
C ASN A 44 -3.86 -5.45 -21.32
N LYS A 45 -4.99 -4.96 -21.84
CA LYS A 45 -5.42 -3.56 -21.71
C LYS A 45 -5.74 -3.19 -20.28
N ALA A 46 -6.37 -4.09 -19.51
CA ALA A 46 -6.59 -3.90 -18.09
C ALA A 46 -5.27 -3.90 -17.31
N MET A 47 -4.33 -4.80 -17.60
CA MET A 47 -3.01 -4.81 -16.97
C MET A 47 -2.19 -3.58 -17.34
N LYS A 48 -2.29 -3.10 -18.58
CA LYS A 48 -1.64 -1.86 -19.03
C LYS A 48 -2.30 -0.63 -18.43
N THR A 49 -3.61 -0.64 -18.21
CA THR A 49 -4.30 0.43 -17.47
C THR A 49 -3.97 0.39 -15.99
N LEU A 50 -3.87 -0.78 -15.35
CA LEU A 50 -3.44 -0.93 -13.95
C LEU A 50 -1.97 -0.55 -13.75
N GLY A 51 -1.08 -0.95 -14.67
CA GLY A 51 0.33 -0.55 -14.68
C GLY A 51 0.53 0.92 -15.08
N GLY A 52 -0.40 1.48 -15.86
CA GLY A 52 -0.44 2.88 -16.26
C GLY A 52 -1.16 3.80 -15.26
N ALA A 53 -2.01 3.25 -14.39
CA ALA A 53 -2.79 3.97 -13.37
C ALA A 53 -1.93 4.51 -12.22
N LYS A 54 -0.62 4.24 -12.20
CA LYS A 54 0.33 5.04 -11.41
C LYS A 54 0.39 6.50 -11.89
N SER A 55 -0.23 6.83 -13.03
CA SER A 55 -0.34 8.20 -13.56
C SER A 55 -1.55 8.98 -13.03
N ALA A 56 -2.43 8.40 -12.22
CA ALA A 56 -3.43 9.18 -11.47
C ALA A 56 -2.81 9.98 -10.30
N ASN A 57 -1.52 9.79 -10.03
CA ASN A 57 -0.73 10.68 -9.19
C ASN A 57 0.23 11.53 -10.06
N ALA A 58 -0.27 12.11 -11.16
CA ALA A 58 0.50 12.99 -12.05
C ALA A 58 1.09 14.24 -11.36
N ALA A 59 0.81 14.47 -10.06
CA ALA A 59 1.54 15.40 -9.22
C ALA A 59 2.91 14.87 -8.70
N ALA A 60 3.16 13.56 -8.76
CA ALA A 60 4.40 12.93 -8.31
C ALA A 60 5.38 12.58 -9.44
N ALA A 61 4.97 12.68 -10.71
CA ALA A 61 5.84 12.42 -11.86
C ALA A 61 6.80 13.60 -12.17
N SER A 62 6.45 14.79 -11.68
CA SER A 62 7.26 16.02 -11.52
C SER A 62 8.73 15.85 -11.22
N ASN A 63 8.95 15.02 -10.20
CA ASN A 63 10.07 15.19 -9.29
C ASN A 63 11.16 14.14 -9.48
N LYS A 64 11.05 13.31 -10.52
CA LYS A 64 12.00 12.21 -10.75
C LYS A 64 13.40 12.66 -11.16
N ASN A 65 13.58 13.92 -11.55
CA ASN A 65 14.88 14.47 -11.95
C ASN A 65 15.35 15.64 -11.07
N VAL A 66 14.74 15.83 -9.91
CA VAL A 66 15.15 16.88 -8.96
C VAL A 66 16.49 16.48 -8.36
N LYS A 67 17.51 17.31 -8.62
CA LYS A 67 18.82 17.19 -7.98
C LYS A 67 18.69 17.71 -6.56
N VAL A 68 18.94 16.83 -5.61
CA VAL A 68 18.90 17.15 -4.17
C VAL A 68 20.32 17.33 -3.67
N ASP A 69 20.56 18.38 -2.91
CA ASP A 69 21.87 18.63 -2.31
C ASP A 69 22.12 17.67 -1.13
N PRO A 70 23.28 17.00 -1.06
CA PRO A 70 23.60 16.12 0.06
C PRO A 70 23.72 16.85 1.41
N ALA A 71 24.08 18.13 1.44
CA ALA A 71 24.12 18.94 2.65
C ALA A 71 22.71 19.19 3.19
N ASP A 72 21.75 19.48 2.31
CA ASP A 72 20.35 19.64 2.70
C ASP A 72 19.77 18.34 3.24
N VAL A 73 20.14 17.19 2.65
CA VAL A 73 19.73 15.88 3.17
C VAL A 73 20.30 15.62 4.56
N ALA A 74 21.57 15.95 4.80
CA ALA A 74 22.19 15.76 6.11
C ALA A 74 21.53 16.64 7.19
N LEU A 75 21.36 17.94 6.89
CA LEU A 75 20.71 18.89 7.78
C LEU A 75 19.29 18.42 8.16
N LEU A 76 18.46 18.03 7.19
CA LEU A 76 17.08 17.64 7.46
C LEU A 76 16.96 16.29 8.19
N VAL A 77 17.93 15.38 8.02
CA VAL A 77 17.97 14.14 8.81
C VAL A 77 18.21 14.45 10.28
N ASP A 78 19.14 15.38 10.57
CA ASP A 78 19.50 15.74 11.94
C ASP A 78 18.41 16.59 12.62
N GLU A 79 17.83 17.57 11.92
CA GLU A 79 16.86 18.51 12.50
C GLU A 79 15.43 17.96 12.59
N LEU A 80 14.99 17.14 11.62
CA LEU A 80 13.64 16.57 11.61
C LEU A 80 13.59 15.14 12.18
N GLU A 81 14.75 14.58 12.55
CA GLU A 81 14.91 13.20 13.02
C GLU A 81 14.27 12.16 12.09
N LEU A 82 14.26 12.44 10.77
CA LEU A 82 13.67 11.57 9.76
C LEU A 82 14.75 10.69 9.12
N PRO A 83 14.42 9.44 8.74
CA PRO A 83 15.37 8.59 8.02
C PRO A 83 15.68 9.20 6.64
N LYS A 84 16.93 9.04 6.19
CA LYS A 84 17.44 9.59 4.92
C LYS A 84 16.54 9.35 3.69
N ALA A 85 15.88 8.20 3.62
CA ALA A 85 14.94 7.89 2.54
C ALA A 85 13.73 8.84 2.55
N LYS A 86 13.16 9.14 3.71
CA LYS A 86 12.03 10.06 3.86
C LYS A 86 12.42 11.51 3.55
N VAL A 87 13.61 11.93 4.00
CA VAL A 87 14.13 13.27 3.73
C VAL A 87 14.36 13.49 2.23
N THR A 88 14.96 12.52 1.54
CA THR A 88 15.17 12.62 0.09
C THR A 88 13.86 12.66 -0.68
N ASP A 89 12.83 11.93 -0.24
CA ASP A 89 11.49 12.01 -0.83
C ASP A 89 10.79 13.35 -0.53
N LEU A 90 10.93 13.89 0.68
CA LEU A 90 10.42 15.21 1.05
C LEU A 90 11.06 16.31 0.20
N LEU A 91 12.38 16.28 0.04
CA LEU A 91 13.12 17.23 -0.80
C LEU A 91 12.73 17.10 -2.27
N LYS A 92 12.66 15.88 -2.83
CA LYS A 92 12.18 15.67 -4.20
C LYS A 92 10.77 16.21 -4.39
N SER A 93 9.86 16.00 -3.42
CA SER A 93 8.48 16.48 -3.47
C SER A 93 8.37 18.01 -3.44
N ASN A 94 9.38 18.69 -2.91
CA ASN A 94 9.47 20.14 -2.77
C ASN A 94 10.54 20.74 -3.69
N GLU A 95 10.76 20.15 -4.86
CA GLU A 95 11.65 20.69 -5.92
C GLU A 95 13.12 20.84 -5.49
N GLY A 96 13.54 20.14 -4.43
CA GLY A 96 14.89 20.17 -3.89
C GLY A 96 15.14 21.34 -2.95
N ASP A 97 14.12 22.13 -2.60
CA ASP A 97 14.24 23.27 -1.69
C ASP A 97 14.02 22.84 -0.23
N ALA A 98 15.10 22.92 0.57
CA ALA A 98 15.09 22.57 1.99
C ALA A 98 14.15 23.45 2.82
N VAL A 99 14.09 24.76 2.56
CA VAL A 99 13.25 25.69 3.33
C VAL A 99 11.77 25.44 3.02
N LYS A 100 11.43 25.23 1.74
CA LYS A 100 10.08 24.86 1.31
C LYS A 100 9.66 23.51 1.90
N ALA A 101 10.56 22.53 1.88
CA ALA A 101 10.34 21.21 2.48
C ALA A 101 10.07 21.29 3.98
N MET A 102 10.88 22.03 4.74
CA MET A 102 10.70 22.21 6.19
C MET A 102 9.39 22.93 6.51
N ARG A 103 9.04 23.98 5.75
CA ARG A 103 7.77 24.70 5.90
C ARG A 103 6.57 23.82 5.60
N ALA A 104 6.64 23.02 4.54
CA ALA A 104 5.60 22.07 4.19
C ALA A 104 5.46 20.98 5.26
N PHE A 105 6.56 20.52 5.85
CA PHE A 105 6.54 19.49 6.89
C PHE A 105 5.86 19.95 8.18
N VAL A 106 6.08 21.20 8.61
CA VAL A 106 5.43 21.73 9.83
C VAL A 106 3.99 22.20 9.61
N ALA A 107 3.60 22.46 8.37
CA ALA A 107 2.24 22.86 8.01
C ALA A 107 1.33 21.68 7.64
N ALA A 108 1.90 20.49 7.44
CA ALA A 108 1.20 19.23 7.16
C ALA A 108 0.65 18.59 8.44
#